data_AF-A0A7W6KJP2-F1
#
_entry.id   AF-A0A7W6KJP2-F1
#
_cell.length_a   1.000
_cell.length_b   1.000
_cell.length_c   1.000
_cell.angle_alpha   90.00
_cell.angle_beta   90.00
_cell.angle_gamma   90.00
#
_symmetry.space_group_name_H-M   'P 1'
#
loop_
_entity.id
_entity.type
_entity.pdbx_description
1 polymer ?
#
loop_
_entity_poly.entity_id
_entity_poly.type
_entity_poly.pdbx_seq_one_letter_code
_entity_poly.pdbx_strand_id
1 'polypeptide(L)'
;MSFRTTRRLAAVLALSGLAACSTATPEPEPQPAQPITPGINLTALSRICPQAMLDDDQAFRRVYSPASSSSPENLVYQASLAEYTRTCTVAPTGDQLVLQVAVAGRLIGGPKARPGTYKVPVRVEVVDGDVALYDKVTVQEVELPAEGLSTQFLFRANDLPVPVTAGENTRVRIGIDR
;
A
#
# COMPACT_ATOMS: atom_id res chain seq x y z
N MET A 1 1.84 33.24 66.45
CA MET A 1 1.37 34.62 66.67
C MET A 1 0.99 35.17 65.30
N SER A 2 -0.32 35.28 65.00
CA SER A 2 -1.09 36.54 65.07
C SER A 2 -0.87 37.39 63.80
N PHE A 3 -1.82 37.87 62.98
CA PHE A 3 -3.29 37.98 62.93
C PHE A 3 -3.57 38.71 61.56
N ARG A 4 -4.53 38.36 60.69
CA ARG A 4 -5.86 39.00 60.42
C ARG A 4 -6.24 38.71 58.94
N THR A 5 -7.36 38.07 58.57
CA THR A 5 -8.74 38.61 58.28
C THR A 5 -8.74 39.88 57.40
N THR A 6 -9.49 40.07 56.31
CA THR A 6 -10.94 39.90 55.96
C THR A 6 -11.10 40.31 54.46
N ARG A 7 -11.88 39.67 53.57
CA ARG A 7 -13.34 39.67 53.28
C ARG A 7 -13.91 40.90 52.52
N ARG A 8 -14.72 40.58 51.46
CA ARG A 8 -15.68 41.38 50.65
C ARG A 8 -15.08 42.02 49.38
N LEU A 9 -15.65 41.91 48.16
CA LEU A 9 -17.03 42.22 47.74
C LEU A 9 -17.51 41.33 46.56
N ALA A 10 -18.83 41.20 46.47
CA ALA A 10 -19.59 40.59 45.40
C ALA A 10 -19.77 41.52 44.19
N ALA A 11 -19.94 40.95 42.99
CA ALA A 11 -20.79 41.52 41.95
C ALA A 11 -21.32 40.40 41.04
N VAL A 12 -22.62 40.46 40.81
CA VAL A 12 -23.48 39.48 40.14
C VAL A 12 -24.01 40.12 38.85
N LEU A 13 -24.24 39.29 37.82
CA LEU A 13 -25.10 39.47 36.63
C LEU A 13 -24.68 40.45 35.51
N ALA A 14 -24.51 39.89 34.31
CA ALA A 14 -25.17 40.38 33.09
C ALA A 14 -25.32 39.25 32.05
N LEU A 15 -26.57 38.90 31.71
CA LEU A 15 -26.95 38.14 30.52
C LEU A 15 -26.96 39.07 29.31
N SER A 16 -26.35 38.64 28.19
CA SER A 16 -26.68 39.16 26.86
C SER A 16 -26.31 38.13 25.80
N GLY A 17 -27.33 37.46 25.25
CA GLY A 17 -27.22 36.78 23.97
C GLY A 17 -27.38 37.79 22.83
N LEU A 18 -26.74 37.53 21.68
CA LEU A 18 -27.19 37.88 20.33
C LEU A 18 -26.22 37.34 19.26
N ALA A 19 -26.81 36.64 18.29
CA ALA A 19 -26.40 36.50 16.89
C ALA A 19 -25.11 35.73 16.54
N ALA A 20 -25.30 34.47 16.16
CA ALA A 20 -24.42 33.73 15.27
C ALA A 20 -24.58 34.25 13.83
N CYS A 21 -23.50 34.75 13.23
CA CYS A 21 -23.34 34.87 11.79
C CYS A 21 -22.17 33.98 11.38
N SER A 22 -22.45 32.77 10.91
CA SER A 22 -21.51 32.03 10.07
C SER A 22 -22.14 31.96 8.69
N THR A 23 -21.47 32.60 7.74
CA THR A 23 -21.81 32.63 6.32
C THR A 23 -21.78 31.21 5.78
N ALA A 24 -22.95 30.65 5.46
CA ALA A 24 -23.06 29.42 4.71
C ALA A 24 -22.73 29.72 3.25
N THR A 25 -21.55 29.29 2.82
CA THR A 25 -21.21 29.13 1.40
C THR A 25 -22.17 28.10 0.80
N PRO A 26 -22.74 28.32 -0.40
CA PRO A 26 -23.55 27.30 -1.06
C PRO A 26 -22.72 26.04 -1.26
N GLU A 27 -23.24 24.92 -0.73
CA GLU A 27 -22.71 23.58 -0.97
C GLU A 27 -22.76 23.28 -2.47
N PRO A 28 -21.70 22.70 -3.08
CA PRO A 28 -21.75 22.27 -4.47
C PRO A 28 -22.95 21.34 -4.66
N GLU A 29 -23.79 21.66 -5.63
CA GLU A 29 -24.96 20.88 -6.01
C GLU A 29 -24.55 19.41 -6.20
N PRO A 30 -25.26 18.44 -5.59
CA PRO A 30 -24.95 17.03 -5.78
C PRO A 30 -25.02 16.70 -7.27
N GLN A 31 -23.88 16.32 -7.85
CA GLN A 31 -23.89 15.77 -9.21
C GLN A 31 -24.83 14.56 -9.23
N PRO A 32 -25.68 14.42 -10.28
CA PRO A 32 -26.55 13.27 -10.42
C PRO A 32 -25.73 11.98 -10.27
N ALA A 33 -26.15 11.12 -9.34
CA ALA A 33 -25.58 9.79 -9.20
C ALA A 33 -25.59 9.11 -10.58
N GLN A 34 -24.43 8.62 -11.01
CA GLN A 34 -24.34 7.85 -12.25
C GLN A 34 -25.30 6.66 -12.15
N PRO A 35 -25.99 6.29 -13.24
CA PRO A 35 -26.98 5.22 -13.23
C PRO A 35 -26.31 3.91 -12.78
N ILE A 36 -26.61 3.50 -11.55
CA ILE A 36 -26.35 2.16 -11.04
C ILE A 36 -27.24 1.19 -11.82
N THR A 37 -26.61 0.34 -12.63
CA THR A 37 -27.30 -0.77 -13.29
C THR A 37 -28.03 -1.59 -12.20
N PRO A 38 -29.37 -1.72 -12.25
CA PRO A 38 -30.10 -2.44 -11.22
C PRO A 38 -29.69 -3.92 -11.22
N GLY A 39 -29.11 -4.39 -10.10
CA GLY A 39 -28.76 -5.79 -9.89
C GLY A 39 -27.30 -6.06 -9.49
N ILE A 40 -26.39 -5.11 -9.69
CA ILE A 40 -24.99 -5.28 -9.27
C ILE A 40 -24.79 -4.73 -7.86
N ASN A 41 -24.67 -5.63 -6.88
CA ASN A 41 -24.28 -5.25 -5.52
C ASN A 41 -22.77 -5.01 -5.48
N LEU A 42 -22.35 -3.77 -5.75
CA LEU A 42 -20.94 -3.35 -5.74
C LEU A 42 -20.23 -3.65 -4.41
N THR A 43 -20.96 -3.61 -3.30
CA THR A 43 -20.45 -4.00 -1.97
C THR A 43 -20.25 -5.51 -1.82
N ALA A 44 -20.99 -6.33 -2.57
CA ALA A 44 -20.76 -7.78 -2.64
C ALA A 44 -19.55 -8.10 -3.54
N LEU A 45 -19.38 -7.40 -4.66
CA LEU A 45 -18.25 -7.59 -5.56
C LEU A 45 -16.91 -7.16 -4.95
N SER A 46 -16.89 -6.11 -4.13
CA SER A 46 -15.66 -5.71 -3.43
C SER A 46 -15.19 -6.75 -2.41
N ARG A 47 -16.08 -7.60 -1.90
CA ARG A 47 -15.71 -8.75 -1.05
C ARG A 47 -15.00 -9.86 -1.80
N ILE A 48 -15.08 -9.90 -3.13
CA ILE A 48 -14.42 -10.89 -4.00
C ILE A 48 -12.95 -10.51 -4.22
N CYS A 49 -12.49 -9.34 -3.73
CA CYS A 49 -11.10 -8.92 -3.88
C CYS A 49 -10.12 -10.00 -3.35
N PRO A 50 -9.34 -10.63 -4.25
CA PRO A 50 -8.49 -11.77 -3.90
C PRO A 50 -7.52 -11.42 -2.77
N GLN A 51 -7.17 -12.40 -1.93
CA GLN A 51 -6.17 -12.17 -0.89
C GLN A 51 -4.79 -11.99 -1.53
N ALA A 52 -4.04 -10.97 -1.10
CA ALA A 52 -2.64 -10.81 -1.46
C ALA A 52 -1.75 -11.50 -0.44
N MET A 53 -0.59 -11.98 -0.90
CA MET A 53 0.44 -12.57 -0.05
C MET A 53 1.82 -12.44 -0.70
N LEU A 54 2.85 -12.49 0.13
CA LEU A 54 4.20 -12.71 -0.36
C LEU A 54 4.37 -14.19 -0.73
N ASP A 55 5.15 -14.43 -1.77
CA ASP A 55 5.67 -15.76 -2.08
C ASP A 55 6.87 -16.01 -1.17
N ASP A 56 6.75 -16.89 -0.19
CA ASP A 56 7.79 -17.12 0.83
C ASP A 56 9.16 -17.51 0.23
N ASP A 57 9.16 -18.22 -0.90
CA ASP A 57 10.38 -18.64 -1.60
C ASP A 57 11.02 -17.51 -2.42
N GLN A 58 10.28 -16.44 -2.67
CA GLN A 58 10.67 -15.29 -3.48
C GLN A 58 10.58 -13.96 -2.74
N ALA A 59 10.15 -13.93 -1.48
CA ALA A 59 10.07 -12.72 -0.66
C ALA A 59 11.45 -12.13 -0.36
N PHE A 60 12.50 -12.88 -0.66
CA PHE A 60 13.87 -12.56 -0.35
C PHE A 60 14.83 -13.01 -1.45
N ARG A 61 15.79 -12.15 -1.80
CA ARG A 61 16.82 -12.47 -2.80
C ARG A 61 18.18 -11.92 -2.39
N ARG A 62 19.20 -12.75 -2.54
CA ARG A 62 20.62 -12.35 -2.46
C ARG A 62 21.23 -12.39 -3.84
N VAL A 63 21.98 -11.36 -4.19
CA VAL A 63 22.71 -11.28 -5.46
C VAL A 63 24.20 -11.20 -5.16
N TYR A 64 24.97 -12.04 -5.86
CA TYR A 64 26.41 -12.20 -5.66
C TYR A 64 27.19 -11.78 -6.91
N SER A 65 28.47 -11.45 -6.72
CA SER A 65 29.42 -11.18 -7.81
C SER A 65 30.73 -11.92 -7.55
N PRO A 66 31.13 -12.88 -8.42
CA PRO A 66 30.42 -13.33 -9.61
C PRO A 66 29.09 -14.02 -9.28
N ALA A 67 28.14 -14.04 -10.23
CA ALA A 67 26.79 -14.61 -10.02
C ALA A 67 26.79 -16.11 -9.67
N SER A 68 27.87 -16.83 -9.99
CA SER A 68 28.06 -18.25 -9.63
C SER A 68 28.49 -18.46 -8.17
N SER A 69 28.80 -17.40 -7.43
CA SER A 69 29.21 -17.49 -6.04
C SER A 69 28.01 -17.57 -5.10
N SER A 70 28.16 -18.33 -4.01
CA SER A 70 27.28 -18.31 -2.85
C SER A 70 27.96 -17.83 -1.56
N SER A 71 29.26 -17.50 -1.62
CA SER A 71 30.03 -17.09 -0.46
C SER A 71 29.62 -15.71 0.07
N PRO A 72 29.50 -15.51 1.40
CA PRO A 72 29.06 -14.25 1.99
C PRO A 72 29.89 -13.02 1.60
N GLU A 73 31.20 -13.17 1.39
CA GLU A 73 32.11 -12.10 0.97
C GLU A 73 31.85 -11.57 -0.44
N ASN A 74 31.12 -12.34 -1.26
CA ASN A 74 30.75 -11.98 -2.63
C ASN A 74 29.33 -11.41 -2.73
N LEU A 75 28.64 -11.24 -1.59
CA LEU A 75 27.30 -10.66 -1.56
C LEU A 75 27.37 -9.19 -2.03
N VAL A 76 26.62 -8.89 -3.09
CA VAL A 76 26.45 -7.53 -3.61
C VAL A 76 25.31 -6.87 -2.85
N TYR A 77 24.13 -7.47 -2.85
CA TYR A 77 22.99 -6.95 -2.09
C TYR A 77 22.02 -8.06 -1.72
N GLN A 78 21.17 -7.73 -0.77
CA GLN A 78 20.03 -8.50 -0.34
C GLN A 78 18.77 -7.63 -0.44
N ALA A 79 17.77 -8.12 -1.14
CA ALA A 79 16.45 -7.50 -1.21
C ALA A 79 15.43 -8.37 -0.47
N SER A 80 14.51 -7.72 0.23
CA SER A 80 13.41 -8.40 0.94
C SER A 80 12.12 -7.61 0.80
N LEU A 81 11.00 -8.30 0.67
CA LEU A 81 9.65 -7.76 0.75
C LEU A 81 9.08 -8.04 2.14
N ALA A 82 8.23 -7.15 2.65
CA ALA A 82 7.64 -7.30 3.98
C ALA A 82 6.15 -6.95 3.99
N GLU A 83 5.83 -5.66 4.04
CA GLU A 83 4.46 -5.19 4.11
C GLU A 83 3.85 -5.07 2.72
N TYR A 84 2.62 -5.51 2.56
CA TYR A 84 1.88 -5.36 1.32
C TYR A 84 0.45 -4.93 1.59
N THR A 85 -0.12 -4.22 0.63
CA THR A 85 -1.53 -3.82 0.65
C THR A 85 -2.15 -4.13 -0.69
N ARG A 86 -3.48 -4.30 -0.67
CA ARG A 86 -4.28 -4.50 -1.87
C ARG A 86 -5.54 -3.67 -1.82
N THR A 87 -5.93 -3.13 -2.97
CA THR A 87 -7.23 -2.48 -3.17
C THR A 87 -7.82 -2.98 -4.47
N CYS A 88 -9.14 -3.21 -4.49
CA CYS A 88 -9.86 -3.56 -5.71
C CYS A 88 -10.97 -2.55 -5.93
N THR A 89 -11.15 -2.14 -7.18
CA THR A 89 -12.35 -1.43 -7.65
C THR A 89 -13.08 -2.29 -8.67
N VAL A 90 -14.37 -2.06 -8.84
CA VAL A 90 -15.14 -2.71 -9.90
C VAL A 90 -14.92 -1.93 -11.18
N ALA A 91 -14.58 -2.62 -12.28
CA ALA A 91 -14.45 -1.99 -13.59
C ALA A 91 -15.80 -1.38 -14.02
N PRO A 92 -15.83 -0.31 -14.84
CA PRO A 92 -17.07 0.31 -15.29
C PRO A 92 -18.04 -0.65 -16.00
N THR A 93 -17.51 -1.70 -16.64
CA THR A 93 -18.32 -2.73 -17.30
C THR A 93 -19.01 -3.68 -16.32
N GLY A 94 -18.52 -3.79 -15.08
CA GLY A 94 -19.02 -4.71 -14.07
C GLY A 94 -18.48 -6.15 -14.17
N ASP A 95 -17.72 -6.46 -15.23
CA ASP A 95 -17.29 -7.84 -15.54
C ASP A 95 -15.94 -8.21 -14.91
N GLN A 96 -15.22 -7.22 -14.38
CA GLN A 96 -13.88 -7.39 -13.82
C GLN A 96 -13.68 -6.52 -12.58
N LEU A 97 -12.79 -6.95 -11.70
CA LEU A 97 -12.18 -6.11 -10.69
C LEU A 97 -10.84 -5.59 -11.23
N VAL A 98 -10.53 -4.34 -10.89
CA VAL A 98 -9.23 -3.71 -11.13
C VAL A 98 -8.48 -3.68 -9.81
N LEU A 99 -7.47 -4.54 -9.70
CA LEU A 99 -6.65 -4.68 -8.50
C LEU A 99 -5.44 -3.76 -8.57
N GLN A 100 -5.11 -3.16 -7.44
CA GLN A 100 -3.86 -2.45 -7.20
C GLN A 100 -3.17 -3.08 -5.99
N VAL A 101 -1.86 -3.23 -6.10
CA VAL A 101 -1.00 -3.81 -5.07
C VAL A 101 0.15 -2.87 -4.80
N ALA A 102 0.45 -2.66 -3.52
CA ALA A 102 1.68 -2.02 -3.10
C ALA A 102 2.45 -2.96 -2.18
N VAL A 103 3.78 -2.98 -2.31
CA VAL A 103 4.66 -3.75 -1.42
C VAL A 103 5.86 -2.91 -1.00
N ALA A 104 6.09 -2.84 0.30
CA ALA A 104 7.28 -2.27 0.88
C ALA A 104 8.40 -3.30 0.86
N GLY A 105 9.56 -2.87 0.36
CA GLY A 105 10.76 -3.66 0.34
C GLY A 105 11.93 -2.94 0.99
N ARG A 106 12.97 -3.71 1.29
CA ARG A 106 14.24 -3.22 1.80
C ARG A 106 15.37 -3.75 0.94
N LEU A 107 16.33 -2.89 0.63
CA LEU A 107 17.57 -3.23 -0.05
C LEU A 107 18.72 -2.99 0.92
N ILE A 108 19.54 -4.00 1.15
CA ILE A 108 20.72 -3.95 2.02
C ILE A 108 21.93 -4.37 1.19
N GLY A 109 22.96 -3.53 1.16
CA GLY A 109 24.24 -3.84 0.52
C GLY A 109 25.05 -4.87 1.33
N GLY A 110 25.70 -5.79 0.61
CA GLY A 110 26.73 -6.69 1.16
C GLY A 110 28.15 -6.13 0.99
N PRO A 111 29.19 -6.95 1.27
CA PRO A 111 30.59 -6.52 1.17
C PRO A 111 31.04 -6.07 -0.22
N LYS A 112 30.36 -6.51 -1.28
CA LYS A 112 30.62 -6.06 -2.67
C LYS A 112 29.74 -4.89 -3.12
N ALA A 113 28.83 -4.41 -2.28
CA ALA A 113 27.96 -3.30 -2.62
C ALA A 113 28.76 -2.01 -2.80
N ARG A 114 28.26 -1.15 -3.69
CA ARG A 114 28.64 0.25 -3.79
C ARG A 114 27.39 1.13 -3.77
N PRO A 115 27.50 2.40 -3.37
CA PRO A 115 26.40 3.34 -3.49
C PRO A 115 25.95 3.47 -4.95
N GLY A 116 24.66 3.66 -5.18
CA GLY A 116 24.07 3.80 -6.52
C GLY A 116 22.81 2.99 -6.73
N THR A 117 22.33 2.95 -7.98
CA THR A 117 21.05 2.33 -8.34
C THR A 117 21.16 0.82 -8.55
N TYR A 118 20.27 0.06 -7.91
CA TYR A 118 20.12 -1.39 -8.05
C TYR A 118 18.77 -1.73 -8.67
N LYS A 119 18.74 -2.84 -9.41
CA LYS A 119 17.54 -3.36 -10.08
C LYS A 119 16.98 -4.54 -9.31
N VAL A 120 15.79 -4.36 -8.73
CA VAL A 120 15.04 -5.39 -8.01
C VAL A 120 13.86 -5.82 -8.87
N PRO A 121 13.87 -7.01 -9.49
CA PRO A 121 12.76 -7.47 -10.31
C PRO A 121 11.65 -7.98 -9.39
N VAL A 122 10.51 -7.28 -9.32
CA VAL A 122 9.35 -7.68 -8.53
C VAL A 122 8.34 -8.36 -9.46
N ARG A 123 7.96 -9.58 -9.12
CA ARG A 123 6.93 -10.39 -9.79
C ARG A 123 5.62 -10.24 -9.06
N VAL A 124 4.54 -10.02 -9.81
CA VAL A 124 3.17 -10.07 -9.29
C VAL A 124 2.36 -11.02 -10.14
N GLU A 125 1.73 -11.99 -9.47
CA GLU A 125 0.90 -13.02 -10.08
C GLU A 125 -0.49 -13.00 -9.47
N VAL A 126 -1.51 -13.22 -10.29
CA VAL A 126 -2.87 -13.55 -9.85
C VAL A 126 -3.14 -14.97 -10.30
N VAL A 127 -3.39 -15.86 -9.34
CA VAL A 127 -3.63 -17.29 -9.57
C VAL A 127 -4.97 -17.69 -9.01
N ASP A 128 -5.68 -18.57 -9.69
CA ASP A 128 -6.90 -19.23 -9.21
C ASP A 128 -6.69 -20.74 -9.24
N GLY A 129 -6.41 -21.31 -8.06
CA GLY A 129 -5.86 -22.67 -7.95
C GLY A 129 -4.54 -22.78 -8.70
N ASP A 130 -4.52 -23.62 -9.74
CA ASP A 130 -3.34 -23.85 -10.60
C ASP A 130 -3.32 -22.98 -11.87
N VAL A 131 -4.35 -22.15 -12.07
CA VAL A 131 -4.47 -21.32 -13.28
C VAL A 131 -3.92 -19.93 -13.02
N ALA A 132 -2.89 -19.53 -13.77
CA ALA A 132 -2.41 -18.15 -13.76
C ALA A 132 -3.35 -17.26 -14.60
N LEU A 133 -3.97 -16.29 -13.93
CA LEU A 133 -4.83 -15.26 -14.55
C LEU A 133 -4.02 -14.02 -14.97
N TYR A 134 -2.94 -13.75 -14.24
CA TYR A 134 -1.99 -12.66 -14.52
C TYR A 134 -0.61 -13.05 -13.98
N ASP A 135 0.45 -12.72 -14.71
CA ASP A 135 1.84 -12.87 -14.26
C ASP A 135 2.70 -11.80 -14.94
N LYS A 136 3.35 -10.96 -14.14
CA LYS A 136 4.24 -9.92 -14.66
C LYS A 136 5.40 -9.64 -13.72
N VAL A 137 6.60 -9.58 -14.29
CA VAL A 137 7.82 -9.06 -13.65
C VAL A 137 8.03 -7.60 -14.03
N THR A 138 8.26 -6.75 -13.04
CA THR A 138 8.60 -5.33 -13.23
C THR A 138 9.87 -5.01 -12.47
N VAL A 139 10.82 -4.34 -13.14
CA VAL A 139 12.08 -3.95 -12.52
C VAL A 139 11.87 -2.66 -11.72
N GLN A 140 12.00 -2.76 -10.40
CA GLN A 140 12.08 -1.61 -9.50
C GLN A 140 13.53 -1.14 -9.40
N GLU A 141 13.78 0.10 -9.80
CA GLU A 141 15.06 0.76 -9.55
C GLU A 141 15.07 1.32 -8.12
N VAL A 142 16.12 0.98 -7.37
CA VAL A 142 16.25 1.31 -5.95
C VAL A 142 17.61 1.96 -5.73
N GLU A 143 17.61 3.18 -5.21
CA GLU A 143 18.84 3.93 -4.93
C GLU A 143 19.42 3.53 -3.57
N LEU A 144 20.64 2.97 -3.57
CA LEU A 144 21.35 2.58 -2.36
C LEU A 144 22.27 3.73 -1.90
N PRO A 145 21.99 4.35 -0.74
CA PRO A 145 22.79 5.47 -0.25
C PRO A 145 24.19 5.02 0.19
N ALA A 146 25.13 5.97 0.20
CA ALA A 146 26.50 5.70 0.66
C ALA A 146 26.59 5.48 2.18
N GLU A 147 25.73 6.16 2.93
CA GLU A 147 25.61 5.97 4.37
C GLU A 147 24.83 4.68 4.66
N GLY A 148 25.43 3.77 5.43
CA GLY A 148 24.78 2.57 5.93
C GLY A 148 24.44 1.49 4.89
N LEU A 149 24.60 1.76 3.58
CA LEU A 149 24.30 0.84 2.48
C LEU A 149 22.96 0.11 2.66
N SER A 150 21.92 0.84 3.06
CA SER A 150 20.60 0.27 3.29
C SER A 150 19.52 1.30 2.99
N THR A 151 18.44 0.87 2.35
CA THR A 151 17.29 1.72 2.02
C THR A 151 15.98 0.94 2.01
N GLN A 152 14.86 1.64 2.11
CA GLN A 152 13.52 1.10 1.86
C GLN A 152 13.02 1.58 0.50
N PHE A 153 12.19 0.78 -0.15
CA PHE A 153 11.53 1.13 -1.39
C PHE A 153 10.06 0.69 -1.36
N LEU A 154 9.24 1.32 -2.20
CA LEU A 154 7.83 1.00 -2.34
C LEU A 154 7.53 0.70 -3.80
N PHE A 155 7.22 -0.56 -4.07
CA PHE A 155 6.78 -1.01 -5.39
C PHE A 155 5.25 -0.93 -5.48
N ARG A 156 4.73 -0.56 -6.65
CA ARG A 156 3.29 -0.56 -6.95
C ARG A 156 3.03 -1.24 -8.28
N ALA A 157 2.03 -2.10 -8.29
CA ALA A 157 1.47 -2.67 -9.51
C ALA A 157 -0.01 -2.28 -9.57
N ASN A 158 -0.39 -1.60 -10.65
CA ASN A 158 -1.75 -1.10 -10.86
C ASN A 158 -2.37 -1.80 -12.06
N ASP A 159 -3.69 -1.70 -12.15
CA ASP A 159 -4.47 -2.14 -13.29
C ASP A 159 -4.36 -3.67 -13.52
N LEU A 160 -4.29 -4.44 -12.43
CA LEU A 160 -4.29 -5.90 -12.50
C LEU A 160 -5.73 -6.39 -12.74
N PRO A 161 -6.03 -7.02 -13.88
CA PRO A 161 -7.36 -7.51 -14.16
C PRO A 161 -7.64 -8.77 -13.34
N VAL A 162 -8.79 -8.82 -12.68
CA VAL A 162 -9.29 -10.02 -12.01
C VAL A 162 -10.73 -10.26 -12.50
N PRO A 163 -11.02 -11.39 -13.18
CA PRO A 163 -12.38 -11.73 -13.58
C PRO A 163 -13.31 -11.83 -12.36
N VAL A 164 -14.55 -11.32 -12.45
CA VAL A 164 -15.54 -11.52 -11.36
C VAL A 164 -15.96 -12.98 -11.20
N THR A 165 -15.64 -13.83 -12.18
CA THR A 165 -15.84 -15.29 -12.16
C THR A 165 -14.68 -16.04 -11.52
N ALA A 166 -13.63 -15.35 -11.07
CA ALA A 166 -12.49 -16.00 -10.42
C ALA A 166 -12.95 -16.72 -9.15
N GLY A 167 -12.45 -17.93 -8.94
CA GLY A 167 -12.87 -18.82 -7.87
C GLY A 167 -12.47 -18.33 -6.48
N GLU A 168 -13.01 -18.98 -5.45
CA GLU A 168 -12.73 -18.66 -4.05
C GLU A 168 -11.24 -18.82 -3.67
N ASN A 169 -10.50 -19.60 -4.48
CA ASN A 169 -9.07 -19.83 -4.31
C ASN A 169 -8.19 -18.80 -5.04
N THR A 170 -8.79 -17.72 -5.55
CA THR A 170 -8.02 -16.67 -6.22
C THR A 170 -7.13 -15.93 -5.22
N ARG A 171 -5.83 -15.86 -5.52
CA ARG A 171 -4.83 -15.18 -4.69
C ARG A 171 -3.86 -14.38 -5.54
N VAL A 172 -3.31 -13.34 -4.93
CA VAL A 172 -2.25 -12.52 -5.51
C VAL A 172 -0.95 -12.89 -4.82
N ARG A 173 0.04 -13.32 -5.59
CA ARG A 173 1.40 -13.63 -5.09
C ARG A 173 2.35 -12.54 -5.51
N ILE A 174 3.23 -12.14 -4.59
CA ILE A 174 4.22 -11.09 -4.81
C ILE A 174 5.59 -11.64 -4.42
N GLY A 175 6.55 -11.55 -5.33
CA GLY A 175 7.89 -12.09 -5.12
C GLY A 175 8.97 -11.26 -5.80
N ILE A 176 10.22 -11.61 -5.55
CA ILE A 176 11.39 -11.10 -6.24
C ILE A 176 11.82 -12.18 -7.25
N ASP A 177 11.80 -11.83 -8.53
CA ASP A 177 12.17 -12.74 -9.61
C ASP A 177 13.67 -13.09 -9.58
N ARG A 178 14.02 -14.26 -10.13
CA ARG A 178 15.37 -14.83 -10.02
C ARG A 178 16.38 -14.29 -11.02
#